data_AF-A0A7S1VI33-F1
#
_entry.id   AF-A0A7S1VI33-F1
#
_cell.length_a   1.000
_cell.length_b   1.000
_cell.length_c   1.000
_cell.angle_alpha   90.00
_cell.angle_beta   90.00
_cell.angle_gamma   90.00
#
_symmetry.space_group_name_H-M   'P 1'
#
loop_
_entity.id
_entity.type
_entity.pdbx_description
1 polymer ?
#
loop_
_entity_poly.entity_id
_entity_poly.type
_entity_poly.pdbx_seq_one_letter_code
_entity_poly.pdbx_strand_id
1 'polypeptide(L)'
;RASTRRADLPPPPRSVVVPSGTLHEGDVILLGDGDEIPADVIIVGSSGETDGSVYVQTANIDGEIDLKARVSLELPQCKQIIMHAPEPSSAVYSFDARLQVDGSDAWRSVGVENTLWAATHVRNVEWVLGLVVYCGNETKLGQNKRLPPTKWTLLERYVNKVVRVIVAVQLLLMLSLGASGYAWERRFLTDAWYLDAHGVGGVGAFVTYAVRFLLLSSLMIPISLKVTMDAFKFMSAKFIDWDLGCYDEATDSPADAISTSLAEDLGQVDHVFCDKTGTLTENVMRLDSVYCGGSIR
;
A
#
# COMPACT_ATOMS: atom_id res chain seq x y z
N ARG A 1 39.98 53.51 -26.96
CA ARG A 1 40.02 52.72 -25.70
C ARG A 1 38.96 51.63 -25.82
N ALA A 2 39.36 50.39 -26.13
CA ALA A 2 38.43 49.25 -26.14
C ALA A 2 38.13 48.88 -24.68
N SER A 3 36.85 48.89 -24.29
CA SER A 3 36.44 48.41 -22.96
C SER A 3 36.10 46.92 -23.05
N THR A 4 37.00 46.09 -22.55
CA THR A 4 36.71 44.67 -22.35
C THR A 4 35.75 44.54 -21.18
N ARG A 5 34.49 44.20 -21.46
CA ARG A 5 33.51 43.85 -20.42
C ARG A 5 33.63 42.35 -20.14
N ARG A 6 34.16 41.99 -18.98
CA ARG A 6 33.97 40.65 -18.40
C ARG A 6 32.61 40.65 -17.71
N ALA A 7 31.73 39.75 -18.13
CA ALA A 7 30.57 39.36 -17.37
C ALA A 7 30.88 38.00 -16.76
N ASP A 8 30.79 37.89 -15.43
CA ASP A 8 30.87 36.59 -14.76
C ASP A 8 29.60 35.82 -15.11
N LEU A 9 29.76 34.62 -15.67
CA LEU A 9 28.64 33.70 -15.92
C LEU A 9 28.02 33.34 -14.57
N PRO A 10 26.68 33.21 -14.49
CA PRO A 10 26.03 32.74 -13.28
C PRO A 10 26.61 31.38 -12.88
N PRO A 11 26.70 31.08 -11.57
CA PRO A 11 27.16 29.77 -11.11
C PRO A 11 26.28 28.67 -11.70
N PRO A 12 26.83 27.47 -11.96
CA PRO A 12 26.04 26.35 -12.46
C PRO A 12 24.87 26.04 -11.51
N PRO A 13 23.74 25.52 -12.03
CA PRO A 13 22.59 25.19 -11.22
C PRO A 13 23.02 24.24 -10.10
N ARG A 14 22.80 24.64 -8.85
CA ARG A 14 23.02 23.81 -7.67
C ARG A 14 21.86 22.82 -7.58
N SER A 15 22.17 21.53 -7.50
CA SER A 15 21.18 20.53 -7.11
C SER A 15 20.71 20.81 -5.67
N VAL A 16 19.43 20.57 -5.41
CA VAL A 16 18.81 20.73 -4.09
C VAL A 16 18.17 19.40 -3.73
N VAL A 17 18.40 18.94 -2.50
CA VAL A 17 17.74 17.75 -1.98
C VAL A 17 16.30 18.12 -1.62
N VAL A 18 15.34 17.41 -2.22
CA VAL A 18 13.89 17.62 -2.00
C VAL A 18 13.22 16.30 -1.61
N PRO A 19 12.15 16.33 -0.79
CA PRO A 19 11.34 15.14 -0.54
C PRO A 19 10.70 14.61 -1.83
N SER A 20 10.63 13.29 -2.00
CA SER A 20 10.01 12.68 -3.19
C SER A 20 8.55 13.11 -3.41
N GLY A 21 7.82 13.39 -2.32
CA GLY A 21 6.43 13.85 -2.38
C GLY A 21 6.22 15.25 -2.96
N THR A 22 7.28 16.02 -3.21
CA THR A 22 7.19 17.35 -3.86
C THR A 22 7.57 17.32 -5.34
N LEU A 23 7.89 16.16 -5.90
CA LEU A 23 8.23 16.01 -7.31
C LEU A 23 6.98 16.16 -8.18
N HIS A 24 7.12 16.94 -9.26
CA HIS A 24 6.10 17.11 -10.28
C HIS A 24 6.62 16.69 -11.65
N GLU A 25 5.69 16.44 -12.57
CA GLU A 25 6.01 16.12 -13.95
C GLU A 25 6.79 17.28 -14.59
N GLY A 26 7.87 16.95 -15.31
CA GLY A 26 8.77 17.92 -15.91
C GLY A 26 9.94 18.35 -15.01
N ASP A 27 9.96 17.97 -13.73
CA ASP A 27 11.12 18.19 -12.87
C ASP A 27 12.32 17.36 -13.37
N VAL A 28 13.53 17.90 -13.20
CA VAL A 28 14.77 17.19 -13.49
C VAL A 28 15.42 16.78 -12.16
N ILE A 29 15.61 15.49 -12.00
CA ILE A 29 16.21 14.89 -10.81
C ILE A 29 17.62 14.35 -11.11
N LEU A 30 18.49 14.41 -10.12
CA LEU A 30 19.82 13.82 -10.15
C LEU A 30 19.81 12.61 -9.22
N LEU A 31 20.16 11.45 -9.77
CA LEU A 31 20.24 10.17 -9.06
C LEU A 31 21.68 9.67 -9.06
N GLY A 32 22.15 9.12 -7.94
CA GLY A 32 23.45 8.48 -7.80
C GLY A 32 23.40 6.95 -7.84
N ASP A 33 24.56 6.32 -7.72
CA ASP A 33 24.67 4.86 -7.64
C ASP A 33 23.98 4.32 -6.37
N GLY A 34 23.09 3.35 -6.55
CA GLY A 34 22.33 2.71 -5.47
C GLY A 34 21.04 3.44 -5.06
N ASP A 35 20.81 4.65 -5.56
CA ASP A 35 19.61 5.42 -5.21
C ASP A 35 18.33 4.72 -5.72
N GLU A 36 17.29 4.76 -4.88
CA GLU A 36 15.94 4.35 -5.26
C GLU A 36 15.29 5.45 -6.10
N ILE A 37 14.75 5.07 -7.24
CA ILE A 37 14.09 5.98 -8.19
C ILE A 37 12.71 6.39 -7.63
N PRO A 38 12.45 7.69 -7.38
CA PRO A 38 11.25 8.13 -6.67
C PRO A 38 9.98 8.24 -7.56
N ALA A 39 10.16 8.33 -8.87
CA ALA A 39 9.11 8.57 -9.86
C ALA A 39 9.51 7.93 -11.20
N ASP A 40 8.58 7.77 -12.15
CA ASP A 40 8.96 7.26 -13.47
C ASP A 40 9.67 8.37 -14.25
N VAL A 41 10.92 8.12 -14.64
CA VAL A 41 11.76 9.13 -15.27
C VAL A 41 12.36 8.65 -16.59
N ILE A 42 12.68 9.60 -17.46
CA ILE A 42 13.45 9.38 -18.69
C ILE A 42 14.88 9.83 -18.48
N ILE A 43 15.82 9.04 -18.99
CA ILE A 43 17.26 9.28 -18.85
C ILE A 43 17.69 10.35 -19.86
N VAL A 44 17.89 11.58 -19.37
CA VAL A 44 18.32 12.74 -20.18
C VAL A 44 19.84 12.78 -20.29
N GLY A 45 20.55 12.40 -19.23
CA GLY A 45 22.01 12.35 -19.19
C GLY A 45 22.51 11.29 -18.21
N SER A 46 23.70 10.75 -18.45
CA SER A 46 24.32 9.74 -17.60
C SER A 46 25.83 9.91 -17.59
N SER A 47 26.48 9.52 -16.49
CA SER A 47 27.94 9.46 -16.36
C SER A 47 28.57 8.18 -16.92
N GLY A 48 27.77 7.29 -17.51
CA GLY A 48 28.22 5.97 -17.97
C GLY A 48 29.34 6.05 -19.02
N GLU A 49 30.38 5.23 -18.87
CA GLU A 49 31.59 5.24 -19.71
C GLU A 49 31.33 4.87 -21.19
N THR A 50 30.26 4.12 -21.47
CA THR A 50 29.88 3.68 -22.82
C THR A 50 28.50 4.19 -23.21
N ASP A 51 28.44 5.21 -24.07
CA ASP A 51 27.22 5.66 -24.78
C ASP A 51 26.03 5.97 -23.85
N GLY A 52 26.32 6.52 -22.66
CA GLY A 52 25.30 6.87 -21.67
C GLY A 52 24.57 5.67 -21.07
N SER A 53 25.17 4.47 -21.08
CA SER A 53 24.56 3.26 -20.49
C SER A 53 24.30 3.42 -18.99
N VAL A 54 23.11 3.03 -18.54
CA VAL A 54 22.68 2.98 -17.14
C VAL A 54 22.19 1.58 -16.83
N TYR A 55 22.52 1.05 -15.66
CA TYR A 55 21.99 -0.24 -15.22
C TYR A 55 20.95 -0.04 -14.14
N VAL A 56 19.89 -0.86 -14.20
CA VAL A 56 18.78 -0.78 -13.26
C VAL A 56 18.51 -2.15 -12.69
N GLN A 57 18.37 -2.20 -11.37
CA GLN A 57 17.91 -3.39 -10.67
C GLN A 57 16.38 -3.34 -10.51
N THR A 58 15.67 -4.28 -11.14
CA THR A 58 14.21 -4.32 -11.17
C THR A 58 13.58 -5.35 -10.22
N ALA A 59 14.36 -5.92 -9.31
CA ALA A 59 13.90 -6.95 -8.35
C ALA A 59 12.58 -6.59 -7.63
N ASN A 60 12.35 -5.30 -7.34
CA ASN A 60 11.13 -4.83 -6.67
C ASN A 60 9.86 -4.90 -7.54
N ILE A 61 9.99 -5.04 -8.87
CA ILE A 61 8.86 -5.07 -9.81
C ILE A 61 8.62 -6.48 -10.35
N ASP A 62 9.65 -7.18 -10.79
CA ASP A 62 9.55 -8.48 -11.48
C ASP A 62 10.29 -9.63 -10.79
N GLY A 63 11.01 -9.35 -9.69
CA GLY A 63 11.79 -10.37 -8.97
C GLY A 63 13.06 -10.82 -9.72
N GLU A 64 13.43 -10.15 -10.81
CA GLU A 64 14.66 -10.43 -11.55
C GLU A 64 15.86 -9.79 -10.84
N ILE A 65 16.95 -10.56 -10.71
CA ILE A 65 18.20 -10.11 -10.07
C ILE A 65 19.11 -9.42 -11.09
N ASP A 66 18.96 -9.76 -12.37
CA ASP A 66 19.79 -9.27 -13.45
C ASP A 66 19.63 -7.77 -13.64
N LEU A 67 20.76 -7.10 -13.85
CA LEU A 67 20.78 -5.68 -14.15
C LEU A 67 20.30 -5.45 -15.59
N LYS A 68 19.26 -4.64 -15.74
CA LYS A 68 18.73 -4.25 -17.05
C LYS A 68 19.47 -3.02 -17.55
N ALA A 69 20.11 -3.14 -18.70
CA ALA A 69 20.73 -2.02 -19.37
C ALA A 69 19.66 -1.07 -19.93
N ARG A 70 19.85 0.21 -19.68
CA ARG A 70 19.08 1.36 -20.19
C ARG A 70 20.07 2.34 -20.82
N VAL A 71 19.59 3.18 -21.71
CA VAL A 71 20.42 4.07 -22.53
C VAL A 71 19.94 5.50 -22.35
N SER A 72 20.88 6.41 -22.06
CA SER A 72 20.61 7.84 -22.02
C SER A 72 20.34 8.39 -23.41
N LEU A 73 19.49 9.41 -23.49
CA LEU A 73 19.27 10.17 -24.72
C LEU A 73 20.41 11.15 -25.04
N GLU A 74 21.39 11.29 -24.12
CA GLU A 74 22.53 12.21 -24.18
C GLU A 74 22.13 13.63 -24.60
N LEU A 75 21.33 14.26 -23.74
CA LEU A 75 20.82 15.63 -23.88
C LEU A 75 21.42 16.59 -22.83
N PRO A 76 22.75 16.65 -22.64
CA PRO A 76 23.35 17.31 -21.48
C PRO A 76 23.29 18.85 -21.47
N GLN A 77 22.77 19.50 -22.53
CA GLN A 77 22.78 20.98 -22.66
C GLN A 77 21.51 21.56 -23.29
N CYS A 78 20.40 20.84 -23.21
CA CYS A 78 19.14 21.26 -23.80
C CYS A 78 18.49 22.37 -22.95
N LYS A 79 18.00 23.43 -23.59
CA LYS A 79 17.27 24.53 -22.93
C LYS A 79 15.80 24.19 -22.76
N GLN A 80 15.23 23.47 -23.73
CA GLN A 80 13.82 23.13 -23.73
C GLN A 80 13.61 21.70 -24.26
N ILE A 81 12.82 20.92 -23.53
CA ILE A 81 12.38 19.59 -23.95
C ILE A 81 10.85 19.63 -23.98
N ILE A 82 10.26 19.26 -25.11
CA ILE A 82 8.82 19.05 -25.25
C ILE A 82 8.62 17.56 -25.45
N MET A 83 7.85 16.94 -24.57
CA MET A 83 7.62 15.51 -24.59
C MET A 83 6.12 15.21 -24.72
N HIS A 84 5.79 14.23 -25.55
CA HIS A 84 4.48 13.59 -25.54
C HIS A 84 4.63 12.17 -25.01
N ALA A 85 4.17 11.98 -23.78
CA ALA A 85 4.04 10.68 -23.14
C ALA A 85 2.66 10.07 -23.47
N PRO A 86 2.53 8.73 -23.49
CA PRO A 86 1.24 8.07 -23.52
C PRO A 86 0.48 8.27 -22.20
N GLU A 87 -0.79 7.89 -22.16
CA GLU A 87 -1.53 7.84 -20.89
C GLU A 87 -0.88 6.83 -19.92
N PRO A 88 -0.92 7.09 -18.59
CA PRO A 88 -0.43 6.17 -17.58
C PRO A 88 -1.00 4.75 -17.75
N SER A 89 -0.14 3.74 -17.74
CA SER A 89 -0.53 2.34 -17.92
C SER A 89 0.25 1.40 -17.02
N SER A 90 -0.36 0.30 -16.58
CA SER A 90 0.30 -0.69 -15.71
C SER A 90 1.34 -1.56 -16.40
N ALA A 91 1.45 -1.48 -17.73
CA ALA A 91 2.37 -2.29 -18.52
C ALA A 91 3.82 -1.78 -18.36
N VAL A 92 4.62 -2.49 -17.56
CA VAL A 92 6.01 -2.15 -17.22
C VAL A 92 6.97 -2.26 -18.41
N TYR A 93 6.65 -3.14 -19.37
CA TYR A 93 7.49 -3.43 -20.54
C TYR A 93 7.09 -2.67 -21.80
N SER A 94 6.16 -1.72 -21.70
CA SER A 94 5.74 -0.90 -22.83
C SER A 94 5.74 0.57 -22.47
N PHE A 95 6.47 1.34 -23.25
CA PHE A 95 6.51 2.79 -23.20
C PHE A 95 6.87 3.27 -24.59
N ASP A 96 5.99 4.07 -25.19
CA ASP A 96 6.20 4.66 -26.51
C ASP A 96 5.88 6.14 -26.39
N ALA A 97 6.95 6.92 -26.24
CA ALA A 97 6.87 8.37 -26.15
C ALA A 97 7.73 9.00 -27.24
N ARG A 98 7.53 10.29 -27.43
CA ARG A 98 8.36 11.09 -28.34
C ARG A 98 8.74 12.40 -27.68
N LEU A 99 9.95 12.85 -27.96
CA LEU A 99 10.43 14.15 -27.48
C LEU A 99 11.01 15.00 -28.60
N GLN A 100 10.98 16.30 -28.38
CA GLN A 100 11.51 17.35 -29.22
C GLN A 100 12.44 18.21 -28.36
N VAL A 101 13.63 18.52 -28.89
CA VAL A 101 14.68 19.25 -28.16
C VAL A 101 14.87 20.61 -28.82
N ASP A 102 14.91 21.67 -28.02
CA ASP A 102 15.25 23.04 -28.43
C ASP A 102 14.47 23.54 -29.67
N GLY A 103 13.21 23.08 -29.82
CA GLY A 103 12.34 23.45 -30.93
C GLY A 103 12.74 22.85 -32.29
N SER A 104 13.59 21.81 -32.33
CA SER A 104 13.95 21.14 -33.59
C SER A 104 12.74 20.40 -34.17
N ASP A 105 12.43 20.50 -35.47
CA ASP A 105 11.28 19.79 -36.06
C ASP A 105 11.37 18.25 -36.04
N ALA A 106 12.53 17.69 -35.64
CA ALA A 106 12.74 16.26 -35.54
C ALA A 106 12.26 15.70 -34.19
N TRP A 107 11.26 14.82 -34.24
CA TRP A 107 10.85 14.00 -33.10
C TRP A 107 11.81 12.83 -32.90
N ARG A 108 12.27 12.61 -31.67
CA ARG A 108 13.00 11.41 -31.26
C ARG A 108 12.02 10.45 -30.57
N SER A 109 12.07 9.17 -30.93
CA SER A 109 11.34 8.12 -30.22
C SER A 109 12.05 7.82 -28.90
N VAL A 110 11.25 7.56 -27.86
CA VAL A 110 11.70 7.21 -26.53
C VAL A 110 10.96 5.94 -26.14
N GLY A 111 11.71 4.84 -26.04
CA GLY A 111 11.18 3.56 -25.62
C GLY A 111 11.43 3.27 -24.15
N VAL A 112 11.18 2.02 -23.77
CA VAL A 112 11.44 1.51 -22.42
C VAL A 112 12.93 1.57 -22.11
N GLU A 113 13.79 1.29 -23.08
CA GLU A 113 15.24 1.38 -22.95
C GLU A 113 15.76 2.73 -22.44
N ASN A 114 14.98 3.81 -22.58
CA ASN A 114 15.36 5.15 -22.12
C ASN A 114 14.71 5.57 -20.80
N THR A 115 13.99 4.67 -20.12
CA THR A 115 13.25 4.97 -18.89
C THR A 115 13.80 4.27 -17.66
N LEU A 116 13.49 4.84 -16.50
CA LEU A 116 13.73 4.31 -15.17
C LEU A 116 12.39 4.35 -14.41
N TRP A 117 12.00 3.23 -13.81
CA TRP A 117 10.70 3.10 -13.13
C TRP A 117 10.82 3.36 -11.63
N ALA A 118 9.76 3.90 -11.04
CA ALA A 118 9.68 4.14 -9.60
C ALA A 118 9.92 2.84 -8.80
N ALA A 119 10.59 2.97 -7.65
CA ALA A 119 11.01 1.87 -6.76
C ALA A 119 12.00 0.86 -7.37
N THR A 120 12.68 1.21 -8.46
CA THR A 120 13.86 0.48 -8.94
C THR A 120 15.14 1.20 -8.50
N HIS A 121 16.27 0.49 -8.51
CA HIS A 121 17.55 1.07 -8.06
C HIS A 121 18.51 1.26 -9.23
N VAL A 122 19.16 2.43 -9.27
CA VAL A 122 20.24 2.72 -10.21
C VAL A 122 21.49 1.96 -9.78
N ARG A 123 22.23 1.38 -10.74
CA ARG A 123 23.47 0.64 -10.51
C ARG A 123 24.53 1.00 -11.54
N ASN A 124 25.79 0.91 -11.14
CA ASN A 124 26.98 1.01 -11.99
C ASN A 124 27.12 2.36 -12.72
N VAL A 125 26.61 3.45 -12.14
CA VAL A 125 26.74 4.81 -12.70
C VAL A 125 26.89 5.82 -11.57
N GLU A 126 27.84 6.75 -11.67
CA GLU A 126 28.06 7.78 -10.63
C GLU A 126 26.87 8.76 -10.53
N TRP A 127 26.36 9.21 -11.68
CA TRP A 127 25.19 10.07 -11.72
C TRP A 127 24.32 9.85 -12.96
N VAL A 128 23.02 10.05 -12.78
CA VAL A 128 22.01 10.04 -13.84
C VAL A 128 21.10 11.25 -13.70
N LEU A 129 20.87 11.95 -14.81
CA LEU A 129 19.88 13.03 -14.92
C LEU A 129 18.59 12.45 -15.49
N GLY A 130 17.53 12.46 -14.67
CA GLY A 130 16.20 11.97 -15.02
C GLY A 130 15.21 13.12 -15.21
N LEU A 131 14.43 13.10 -16.29
CA LEU A 131 13.24 13.94 -16.45
C LEU A 131 12.03 13.18 -15.93
N VAL A 132 11.32 13.74 -14.95
CA VAL A 132 10.13 13.12 -14.35
C VAL A 132 8.97 13.13 -15.33
N VAL A 133 8.42 11.95 -15.63
CA VAL A 133 7.30 11.75 -16.55
C VAL A 133 6.01 11.50 -15.80
N TYR A 134 6.01 10.59 -14.82
CA TYR A 134 4.83 10.28 -14.01
C TYR A 134 5.17 10.30 -12.53
N CYS A 135 4.28 10.87 -11.72
CA CYS A 135 4.40 10.94 -10.27
C CYS A 135 3.30 10.15 -9.54
N GLY A 136 3.60 9.68 -8.33
CA GLY A 136 2.61 9.09 -7.44
C GLY A 136 1.84 7.90 -8.03
N ASN A 137 0.52 8.01 -8.10
CA ASN A 137 -0.37 6.95 -8.59
C ASN A 137 -0.32 6.78 -10.11
N GLU A 138 0.24 7.72 -10.86
CA GLU A 138 0.37 7.64 -12.31
C GLU A 138 1.61 6.83 -12.75
N THR A 139 2.55 6.58 -11.83
CA THR A 139 3.69 5.69 -12.10
C THR A 139 3.24 4.27 -12.46
N LYS A 140 4.06 3.54 -13.23
CA LYS A 140 3.85 2.12 -13.55
C LYS A 140 3.58 1.29 -12.30
N LEU A 141 4.35 1.54 -11.23
CA LEU A 141 4.14 0.89 -9.94
C LEU A 141 2.82 1.33 -9.31
N GLY A 142 2.52 2.63 -9.30
CA GLY A 142 1.26 3.20 -8.81
C GLY A 142 0.02 2.58 -9.47
N GLN A 143 0.06 2.40 -10.78
CA GLN A 143 -1.01 1.76 -11.56
C GLN A 143 -1.17 0.26 -11.26
N ASN A 144 -0.13 -0.40 -10.74
CA ASN A 144 -0.19 -1.78 -10.27
C ASN A 144 -0.59 -1.90 -8.78
N LYS A 145 -0.57 -0.79 -8.02
CA LYS A 145 -1.03 -0.79 -6.63
C LYS A 145 -2.55 -0.96 -6.59
N ARG A 146 -3.00 -1.90 -5.75
CA ARG A 146 -4.41 -1.97 -5.34
C ARG A 146 -4.55 -1.33 -3.98
N LEU A 147 -5.62 -0.55 -3.79
CA LEU A 147 -5.99 -0.07 -2.46
C LEU A 147 -6.12 -1.29 -1.54
N PRO A 148 -5.38 -1.33 -0.42
CA PRO A 148 -5.42 -2.48 0.47
C PRO A 148 -6.85 -2.64 0.99
N PRO A 149 -7.52 -3.78 0.76
CA PRO A 149 -8.85 -4.00 1.29
C PRO A 149 -8.77 -4.11 2.81
N THR A 150 -9.82 -3.67 3.51
CA THR A 150 -9.97 -3.94 4.94
C THR A 150 -10.06 -5.46 5.15
N LYS A 151 -9.10 -6.01 5.87
CA LYS A 151 -9.04 -7.45 6.19
C LYS A 151 -9.91 -7.72 7.42
N TRP A 152 -10.84 -8.66 7.29
CA TRP A 152 -11.73 -9.12 8.35
C TRP A 152 -11.38 -10.55 8.71
N THR A 153 -11.20 -10.83 9.99
CA THR A 153 -10.85 -12.19 10.44
C THR A 153 -12.04 -13.13 10.38
N LEU A 154 -11.76 -14.44 10.37
CA LEU A 154 -12.81 -15.45 10.40
C LEU A 154 -13.60 -15.39 11.71
N LEU A 155 -12.94 -15.13 12.84
CA LEU A 155 -13.60 -14.94 14.13
C LEU A 155 -14.54 -13.75 14.11
N GLU A 156 -14.14 -12.62 13.53
CA GLU A 156 -15.01 -11.44 13.41
C GLU A 156 -16.28 -11.73 12.61
N ARG A 157 -16.15 -12.45 11.49
CA ARG A 157 -17.30 -12.87 10.69
C ARG A 157 -18.22 -13.79 11.48
N TYR A 158 -17.66 -14.70 12.27
CA TYR A 158 -18.41 -15.60 13.14
C TYR A 158 -19.15 -14.85 14.25
N VAL A 159 -18.47 -13.95 14.98
CA VAL A 159 -19.07 -13.11 16.02
C VAL A 159 -20.20 -12.27 15.42
N ASN A 160 -20.01 -11.67 14.25
CA ASN A 160 -21.06 -10.90 13.58
C ASN A 160 -22.26 -11.78 13.19
N LYS A 161 -22.04 -13.04 12.78
CA LYS A 161 -23.13 -14.00 12.55
C LYS A 161 -23.90 -14.30 13.83
N VAL A 162 -23.22 -14.53 14.96
CA VAL A 162 -23.85 -14.77 16.26
C VAL A 162 -24.63 -13.54 16.74
N VAL A 163 -24.05 -12.33 16.62
CA VAL A 163 -24.72 -11.07 16.98
C VAL A 163 -26.00 -10.88 16.18
N ARG A 164 -26.00 -11.17 14.87
CA ARG A 164 -27.23 -11.13 14.06
C ARG A 164 -28.32 -12.08 14.57
N VAL A 165 -27.94 -13.28 15.01
CA VAL A 165 -28.89 -14.24 15.61
C VAL A 165 -29.43 -13.72 16.94
N ILE A 166 -28.56 -13.18 17.82
CA ILE A 166 -28.96 -12.61 19.11
C ILE A 166 -29.96 -11.47 18.90
N VAL A 167 -29.68 -10.54 17.98
CA VAL A 167 -30.58 -9.42 17.67
C VAL A 167 -31.93 -9.91 17.15
N ALA A 168 -31.93 -10.93 16.28
CA ALA A 168 -33.19 -11.51 15.78
C ALA A 168 -34.02 -12.14 16.90
N VAL A 169 -33.39 -12.89 17.81
CA VAL A 169 -34.05 -13.46 19.00
C VAL A 169 -34.55 -12.36 19.93
N GLN A 170 -33.76 -11.30 20.12
CA GLN A 170 -34.14 -10.16 20.96
C GLN A 170 -35.38 -9.43 20.42
N LEU A 171 -35.46 -9.22 19.10
CA LEU A 171 -36.65 -8.65 18.45
C LEU A 171 -37.87 -9.56 18.60
N LEU A 172 -37.69 -10.88 18.50
CA LEU A 172 -38.77 -11.84 18.70
C LEU A 172 -39.28 -11.80 20.15
N LEU A 173 -38.39 -11.81 21.13
CA LEU A 173 -38.74 -11.71 22.56
C LEU A 173 -39.42 -10.37 22.89
N MET A 174 -38.92 -9.27 22.33
CA MET A 174 -39.52 -7.94 22.46
C MET A 174 -40.99 -7.96 22.00
N LEU A 175 -41.26 -8.53 20.83
CA LEU A 175 -42.61 -8.59 20.27
C LEU A 175 -43.51 -9.55 21.06
N SER A 176 -43.02 -10.75 21.41
CA SER A 176 -43.83 -11.77 22.09
C SER A 176 -44.15 -11.38 23.53
N LEU A 177 -43.17 -10.89 24.29
CA LEU A 177 -43.36 -10.46 25.68
C LEU A 177 -44.09 -9.11 25.73
N GLY A 178 -43.82 -8.21 24.78
CA GLY A 178 -44.56 -6.95 24.64
C GLY A 178 -46.05 -7.19 24.38
N ALA A 179 -46.39 -8.08 23.45
CA ALA A 179 -47.78 -8.47 23.19
C ALA A 179 -48.43 -9.15 24.41
N SER A 180 -47.70 -10.05 25.08
CA SER A 180 -48.20 -10.75 26.27
C SER A 180 -48.44 -9.80 27.44
N GLY A 181 -47.52 -8.86 27.69
CA GLY A 181 -47.65 -7.83 28.72
C GLY A 181 -48.84 -6.91 28.46
N TYR A 182 -49.02 -6.49 27.20
CA TYR A 182 -50.17 -5.69 26.78
C TYR A 182 -51.50 -6.45 26.94
N ALA A 183 -51.53 -7.73 26.59
CA ALA A 183 -52.72 -8.57 26.76
C ALA A 183 -53.05 -8.79 28.24
N TRP A 184 -52.04 -9.00 29.08
CA TRP A 184 -52.19 -9.16 30.53
C TRP A 184 -52.75 -7.90 31.19
N GLU A 185 -52.20 -6.73 30.85
CA GLU A 185 -52.65 -5.44 31.37
C GLU A 185 -54.14 -5.22 31.08
N ARG A 186 -54.56 -5.45 29.83
CA ARG A 186 -55.97 -5.33 29.42
C ARG A 186 -56.90 -6.28 30.15
N ARG A 187 -56.41 -7.43 30.61
CA ARG A 187 -57.25 -8.47 31.23
C ARG A 187 -57.34 -8.35 32.74
N PHE A 188 -56.27 -7.91 33.41
CA PHE A 188 -56.17 -7.99 34.87
C PHE A 188 -55.91 -6.63 35.54
N LEU A 189 -55.26 -5.68 34.86
CA LEU A 189 -54.90 -4.40 35.47
C LEU A 189 -56.10 -3.45 35.55
N THR A 190 -57.09 -3.60 34.66
CA THR A 190 -58.35 -2.85 34.69
C THR A 190 -59.18 -3.11 35.96
N ASP A 191 -59.02 -4.29 36.57
CA ASP A 191 -59.78 -4.70 37.76
C ASP A 191 -59.00 -4.47 39.07
N ALA A 192 -57.74 -4.03 38.98
CA ALA A 192 -56.85 -3.87 40.12
C ALA A 192 -56.97 -2.46 40.74
N TRP A 193 -57.94 -2.27 41.64
CA TRP A 193 -58.25 -0.98 42.29
C TRP A 193 -57.08 -0.32 43.06
N TYR A 194 -56.05 -1.08 43.40
CA TYR A 194 -54.87 -0.63 44.17
C TYR A 194 -53.66 -0.29 43.27
N LEU A 195 -53.74 -0.49 41.96
CA LEU A 195 -52.68 -0.20 40.99
C LEU A 195 -53.15 0.92 40.06
N ASP A 196 -52.34 1.97 39.94
CA ASP A 196 -52.68 3.11 39.09
C ASP A 196 -52.48 2.76 37.61
N ALA A 197 -53.59 2.55 36.90
CA ALA A 197 -53.60 2.22 35.48
C ALA A 197 -53.49 3.49 34.62
N HIS A 198 -52.36 4.19 34.70
CA HIS A 198 -52.08 5.33 33.83
C HIS A 198 -51.75 4.84 32.40
N GLY A 199 -52.61 5.17 31.42
CA GLY A 199 -52.35 4.91 29.99
C GLY A 199 -53.08 3.70 29.41
N VAL A 200 -54.33 3.46 29.78
CA VAL A 200 -55.12 2.31 29.32
C VAL A 200 -55.45 2.41 27.82
N GLY A 201 -54.68 1.67 27.01
CA GLY A 201 -55.06 1.29 25.66
C GLY A 201 -54.57 2.21 24.54
N GLY A 202 -54.34 1.59 23.38
CA GLY A 202 -53.84 2.23 22.17
C GLY A 202 -52.49 1.66 21.75
N VAL A 203 -52.00 2.05 20.57
CA VAL A 203 -50.71 1.60 20.03
C VAL A 203 -49.55 2.03 20.93
N GLY A 204 -49.68 3.17 21.61
CA GLY A 204 -48.66 3.69 22.53
C GLY A 204 -48.36 2.74 23.70
N ALA A 205 -49.37 2.11 24.31
CA ALA A 205 -49.18 1.17 25.41
C ALA A 205 -48.43 -0.09 24.95
N PHE A 206 -48.78 -0.66 23.78
CA PHE A 206 -48.04 -1.77 23.19
C PHE A 206 -46.56 -1.42 22.94
N VAL A 207 -46.31 -0.23 22.39
CA VAL A 207 -44.94 0.26 22.16
C VAL A 207 -44.17 0.41 23.47
N THR A 208 -44.79 0.94 24.53
CA THR A 208 -44.16 1.06 25.86
C THR A 208 -43.77 -0.31 26.42
N TYR A 209 -44.64 -1.32 26.36
CA TYR A 209 -44.29 -2.68 26.81
C TYR A 209 -43.19 -3.30 25.96
N ALA A 210 -43.29 -3.18 24.62
CA ALA A 210 -42.26 -3.69 23.73
C ALA A 210 -40.90 -3.05 24.01
N VAL A 211 -40.81 -1.73 24.14
CA VAL A 211 -39.56 -1.02 24.47
C VAL A 211 -39.06 -1.40 25.87
N ARG A 212 -39.95 -1.59 26.86
CA ARG A 212 -39.56 -2.04 28.20
C ARG A 212 -38.91 -3.42 28.17
N PHE A 213 -39.47 -4.37 27.43
CA PHE A 213 -38.87 -5.70 27.26
C PHE A 213 -37.60 -5.68 26.40
N LEU A 214 -37.49 -4.76 25.44
CA LEU A 214 -36.25 -4.51 24.70
C LEU A 214 -35.13 -4.03 25.63
N LEU A 215 -35.43 -3.10 26.54
CA LEU A 215 -34.46 -2.61 27.53
C LEU A 215 -34.04 -3.71 28.51
N LEU A 216 -34.99 -4.52 28.99
CA LEU A 216 -34.69 -5.66 29.87
C LEU A 216 -33.83 -6.73 29.18
N SER A 217 -34.01 -6.94 27.88
CA SER A 217 -33.24 -7.91 27.08
C SER A 217 -31.94 -7.34 26.49
N SER A 218 -31.65 -6.05 26.69
CA SER A 218 -30.44 -5.39 26.14
C SER A 218 -29.12 -6.01 26.62
N LEU A 219 -29.13 -6.68 27.78
CA LEU A 219 -27.99 -7.42 28.33
C LEU A 219 -27.61 -8.67 27.50
N MET A 220 -28.48 -9.13 26.59
CA MET A 220 -28.16 -10.24 25.70
C MET A 220 -27.09 -9.89 24.66
N ILE A 221 -26.95 -8.61 24.28
CA ILE A 221 -25.89 -8.16 23.37
C ILE A 221 -24.63 -7.95 24.22
N PRO A 222 -23.58 -8.76 24.05
CA PRO A 222 -22.38 -8.64 24.86
C PRO A 222 -21.52 -7.48 24.36
N ILE A 223 -21.80 -6.26 24.81
CA ILE A 223 -21.08 -5.04 24.40
C ILE A 223 -19.57 -5.16 24.72
N SER A 224 -19.24 -5.79 25.85
CA SER A 224 -17.85 -6.00 26.29
C SER A 224 -17.08 -6.99 25.42
N LEU A 225 -17.75 -7.90 24.69
CA LEU A 225 -17.08 -8.93 23.88
C LEU A 225 -16.24 -8.29 22.76
N LYS A 226 -16.76 -7.24 22.11
CA LYS A 226 -16.03 -6.58 21.03
C LYS A 226 -14.77 -5.88 21.54
N VAL A 227 -14.89 -5.11 22.62
CA VAL A 227 -13.75 -4.38 23.21
C VAL A 227 -12.69 -5.33 23.76
N THR A 228 -13.11 -6.41 24.44
CA THR A 228 -12.18 -7.43 24.94
C THR A 228 -11.45 -8.14 23.80
N MET A 229 -12.15 -8.52 22.73
CA MET A 229 -11.53 -9.11 21.55
C MET A 229 -10.50 -8.17 20.89
N ASP A 230 -10.81 -6.88 20.75
CA ASP A 230 -9.89 -5.89 20.17
C ASP A 230 -8.66 -5.69 21.08
N ALA A 231 -8.83 -5.69 22.40
CA ALA A 231 -7.72 -5.64 23.35
C ALA A 231 -6.82 -6.89 23.27
N PHE A 232 -7.42 -8.09 23.16
CA PHE A 232 -6.67 -9.33 22.97
C PHE A 232 -5.87 -9.31 21.66
N LYS A 233 -6.47 -8.88 20.55
CA LYS A 233 -5.81 -8.73 19.25
C LYS A 233 -4.59 -7.81 19.33
N PHE A 234 -4.76 -6.66 19.97
CA PHE A 234 -3.66 -5.72 20.20
C PHE A 234 -2.53 -6.34 21.03
N MET A 235 -2.86 -7.03 22.13
CA MET A 235 -1.86 -7.68 22.98
C MET A 235 -1.12 -8.79 22.22
N SER A 236 -1.83 -9.61 21.42
CA SER A 236 -1.21 -10.66 20.61
C SER A 236 -0.24 -10.09 19.58
N ALA A 237 -0.58 -8.97 18.91
CA ALA A 237 0.34 -8.29 18.00
C ALA A 237 1.60 -7.81 18.73
N LYS A 238 1.45 -7.22 19.93
CA LYS A 238 2.60 -6.79 20.74
C LYS A 238 3.47 -7.96 21.22
N PHE A 239 2.89 -9.12 21.49
CA PHE A 239 3.69 -10.31 21.81
C PHE A 239 4.53 -10.80 20.63
N ILE A 240 4.05 -10.64 19.39
CA ILE A 240 4.85 -10.93 18.20
C ILE A 240 6.00 -9.92 18.08
N ASP A 241 5.73 -8.62 18.25
CA ASP A 241 6.75 -7.56 18.16
C ASP A 241 7.86 -7.72 19.22
N TRP A 242 7.53 -8.25 20.40
CA TRP A 242 8.46 -8.40 21.52
C TRP A 242 9.19 -9.74 21.54
N ASP A 243 8.91 -10.64 20.58
CA ASP A 243 9.53 -11.95 20.55
C ASP A 243 10.95 -11.88 19.96
N LEU A 244 11.95 -12.06 20.82
CA LEU A 244 13.37 -12.15 20.42
C LEU A 244 13.65 -13.38 19.54
N GLY A 245 12.77 -14.39 19.53
CA GLY A 245 12.87 -15.52 18.61
C GLY A 245 12.59 -15.14 17.15
N CYS A 246 11.93 -14.01 16.91
CA CYS A 246 11.63 -13.47 15.58
C CYS A 246 12.49 -12.24 15.22
N TYR A 247 13.60 -12.02 15.92
CA TYR A 247 14.53 -10.91 15.66
C TYR A 247 15.69 -11.37 14.76
N ASP A 248 16.03 -10.58 13.75
CA ASP A 248 17.17 -10.80 12.88
C ASP A 248 18.37 -9.92 13.28
N GLU A 249 19.44 -10.56 13.74
CA GLU A 249 20.68 -9.90 14.17
C GLU A 249 21.47 -9.31 12.99
N ALA A 250 21.36 -9.88 11.79
CA ALA A 250 22.12 -9.42 10.63
C ALA A 250 21.63 -8.05 10.12
N THR A 251 20.32 -7.80 10.18
CA THR A 251 19.69 -6.55 9.75
C THR A 251 19.27 -5.63 10.90
N ASP A 252 19.49 -6.05 12.16
CA ASP A 252 19.01 -5.37 13.37
C ASP A 252 17.51 -5.05 13.31
N SER A 253 16.72 -6.03 12.85
CA SER A 253 15.29 -5.85 12.62
C SER A 253 14.44 -6.79 13.50
N PRO A 254 13.52 -6.26 14.32
CA PRO A 254 12.54 -7.08 15.03
C PRO A 254 11.38 -7.44 14.11
N ALA A 255 10.60 -8.45 14.52
CA ALA A 255 9.29 -8.67 13.92
C ALA A 255 8.39 -7.44 14.11
N ASP A 256 7.64 -7.06 13.07
CA ASP A 256 6.71 -5.94 13.11
C ASP A 256 5.32 -6.39 12.63
N ALA A 257 4.39 -6.51 13.58
CA ALA A 257 3.00 -6.84 13.32
C ALA A 257 2.22 -5.59 12.84
N ILE A 258 2.41 -5.21 11.57
CA ILE A 258 1.76 -4.05 10.92
C ILE A 258 0.24 -4.03 11.11
N SER A 259 -0.40 -5.21 11.16
CA SER A 259 -1.84 -5.34 11.39
C SER A 259 -2.11 -6.01 12.74
N THR A 260 -2.76 -5.28 13.64
CA THR A 260 -3.10 -5.79 14.98
C THR A 260 -4.26 -6.79 14.98
N SER A 261 -5.07 -6.83 13.91
CA SER A 261 -6.30 -7.62 13.91
C SER A 261 -6.13 -9.08 13.48
N LEU A 262 -5.02 -9.42 12.80
CA LEU A 262 -4.84 -10.67 12.06
C LEU A 262 -4.05 -11.75 12.80
N ALA A 263 -3.52 -11.47 13.98
CA ALA A 263 -2.67 -12.42 14.71
C ALA A 263 -3.35 -13.78 14.94
N GLU A 264 -4.67 -13.80 15.11
CA GLU A 264 -5.44 -15.05 15.29
C GLU A 264 -5.57 -15.89 14.02
N ASP A 265 -5.56 -15.27 12.84
CA ASP A 265 -5.70 -15.97 11.55
C ASP A 265 -4.40 -16.72 11.19
N LEU A 266 -3.25 -16.36 11.78
CA LEU A 266 -1.98 -17.07 11.60
C LEU A 266 -2.08 -18.55 12.00
N GLY A 267 -2.88 -18.88 13.01
CA GLY A 267 -3.14 -20.27 13.42
C GLY A 267 -4.07 -21.05 12.48
N GLN A 268 -4.61 -20.42 11.45
CA GLN A 268 -5.59 -20.98 10.52
C GLN A 268 -5.08 -20.99 9.06
N VAL A 269 -3.78 -20.81 8.86
CA VAL A 269 -3.17 -20.80 7.52
C VAL A 269 -3.05 -22.22 6.98
N ASP A 270 -3.81 -22.53 5.92
CA ASP A 270 -3.76 -23.84 5.24
C ASP A 270 -2.70 -23.90 4.12
N HIS A 271 -2.44 -22.77 3.47
CA HIS A 271 -1.54 -22.66 2.32
C HIS A 271 -0.60 -21.46 2.48
N VAL A 272 0.69 -21.70 2.27
CA VAL A 272 1.72 -20.65 2.22
C VAL A 272 2.20 -20.52 0.79
N PHE A 273 1.90 -19.37 0.17
CA PHE A 273 2.50 -18.99 -1.11
C PHE A 273 3.80 -18.26 -0.82
N CYS A 274 4.90 -18.76 -1.34
CA CYS A 274 6.23 -18.22 -1.09
C CYS A 274 6.85 -17.79 -2.42
N ASP A 275 7.43 -16.60 -2.45
CA ASP A 275 8.23 -16.16 -3.58
C ASP A 275 9.62 -16.84 -3.52
N LYS A 276 10.24 -17.05 -4.68
CA LYS A 276 11.55 -17.69 -4.74
C LYS A 276 12.65 -16.70 -4.39
N THR A 277 12.73 -15.60 -5.14
CA THR A 277 13.82 -14.63 -5.05
C THR A 277 13.60 -13.73 -3.84
N GLY A 278 14.63 -13.54 -3.01
CA GLY A 278 14.55 -12.67 -1.83
C GLY A 278 13.73 -13.23 -0.65
N THR A 279 13.05 -14.38 -0.80
CA THR A 279 12.39 -15.09 0.31
C THR A 279 12.98 -16.48 0.54
N LEU A 280 12.96 -17.38 -0.45
CA LEU A 280 13.57 -18.72 -0.31
C LEU A 280 15.08 -18.70 -0.49
N THR A 281 15.60 -17.80 -1.34
CA THR A 281 17.02 -17.70 -1.64
C THR A 281 17.56 -16.32 -1.28
N GLU A 282 18.71 -16.28 -0.59
CA GLU A 282 19.51 -15.06 -0.49
C GLU A 282 20.03 -14.65 -1.87
N ASN A 283 20.14 -13.35 -2.13
CA ASN A 283 20.66 -12.82 -3.40
C ASN A 283 22.20 -12.92 -3.45
N VAL A 284 22.75 -14.10 -3.16
CA VAL A 284 24.18 -14.40 -3.16
C VAL A 284 24.43 -15.64 -4.00
N MET A 285 25.06 -15.46 -5.17
CA MET A 285 25.42 -16.56 -6.07
C MET A 285 26.85 -16.99 -5.80
N ARG A 286 27.05 -18.24 -5.36
CA ARG A 286 28.38 -18.84 -5.15
C ARG A 286 28.63 -19.89 -6.23
N LEU A 287 29.76 -19.77 -6.92
CA LEU A 287 30.19 -20.81 -7.84
C LEU A 287 30.61 -22.04 -7.01
N ASP A 288 29.85 -23.13 -7.16
CA ASP A 288 30.12 -24.39 -6.45
C ASP A 288 31.11 -25.26 -7.23
N SER A 289 30.79 -25.56 -8.49
CA SER A 289 31.58 -26.47 -9.31
C SER A 289 31.51 -26.14 -10.80
N VAL A 290 32.57 -26.50 -11.52
CA VAL A 290 32.67 -26.31 -12.97
C VAL A 290 32.95 -27.66 -13.62
N TYR A 291 32.06 -28.08 -14.52
CA TYR A 291 32.29 -29.26 -15.36
C TYR A 291 33.05 -28.87 -16.62
N CYS A 292 34.28 -29.35 -16.75
CA CYS A 292 35.10 -29.12 -17.94
C CYS A 292 35.83 -30.40 -18.35
N GLY A 293 35.73 -30.77 -19.63
CA GLY A 293 36.50 -31.85 -20.24
C GLY A 293 36.25 -33.25 -19.65
N GLY A 294 35.05 -33.55 -19.14
CA GLY A 294 34.75 -34.85 -18.52
C GLY A 294 34.96 -34.91 -17.01
N SER A 295 35.40 -33.83 -16.38
CA SER A 295 35.67 -33.76 -14.94
C SER A 295 34.95 -32.58 -14.28
N ILE A 296 34.38 -32.80 -13.09
CA ILE A 296 33.87 -31.75 -12.21
C ILE A 296 35.06 -31.25 -11.38
N ARG A 297 35.30 -29.94 -11.40
CA ARG A 297 36.28 -29.24 -10.56
C ARG A 297 35.59 -28.30 -9.58
#